data_AF-A0A960HI80-F1
#
_entry.id   AF-A0A960HI80-F1
#
_cell.length_a   1.000
_cell.length_b   1.000
_cell.length_c   1.000
_cell.angle_alpha   90.00
_cell.angle_beta   90.00
_cell.angle_gamma   90.00
#
_symmetry.space_group_name_H-M   'P 1'
#
loop_
_entity.id
_entity.type
_entity.pdbx_description
1 polymer ?
#
loop_
_entity_poly.entity_id
_entity_poly.type
_entity_poly.pdbx_seq_one_letter_code
_entity_poly.pdbx_strand_id
1 'polypeptide(L)'
;MSTNEEIIGRAEIDDLEAILAISAADVDEAIRTVQDHADAIFTWDYEKGRRPALEKLYEKSKVSMWNGETDLPWDTVVDQEQVARDNQALNGGMEAIDLAGTPFEKWDEKQWLQLGVEFQNWSLSQFMHGEQ
;
A
#
# COMPACT_ATOMS: atom_id res chain seq x y z
N MET A 1 -44.62 16.91 3.24
CA MET A 1 -43.33 17.26 3.87
C MET A 1 -43.20 16.30 5.04
N SER A 2 -42.21 15.40 5.02
CA SER A 2 -41.96 14.54 6.18
C SER A 2 -41.51 15.42 7.34
N THR A 3 -42.06 15.17 8.52
CA THR A 3 -41.77 15.89 9.76
C THR A 3 -40.43 15.42 10.35
N ASN A 4 -39.83 16.23 11.23
CA ASN A 4 -38.61 15.83 11.94
C ASN A 4 -38.81 14.51 12.70
N GLU A 5 -39.99 14.32 13.31
CA GLU A 5 -40.30 13.11 14.06
C GLU A 5 -40.28 11.85 13.17
N GLU A 6 -40.73 11.96 11.92
CA GLU A 6 -40.68 10.86 10.94
C GLU A 6 -39.27 10.55 10.42
N ILE A 7 -38.36 11.53 10.41
CA ILE A 7 -37.01 11.39 9.81
C ILE A 7 -35.97 11.00 10.87
N ILE A 8 -36.03 11.62 12.05
CA ILE A 8 -35.01 11.51 13.09
C ILE A 8 -35.55 11.00 14.43
N GLY A 9 -36.84 10.66 14.50
CA GLY A 9 -37.46 10.09 15.71
C GLY A 9 -37.64 11.09 16.86
N ARG A 10 -37.56 12.39 16.59
CA ARG A 10 -37.68 13.48 17.58
C ARG A 10 -38.29 14.74 16.98
N ALA A 11 -38.97 15.52 17.81
CA ALA A 11 -39.70 16.71 17.38
C ALA A 11 -38.77 17.84 16.90
N GLU A 12 -37.68 18.08 17.63
CA GLU A 12 -36.71 19.14 17.34
C GLU A 12 -35.29 18.60 17.11
N ILE A 13 -34.54 19.29 16.26
CA ILE A 13 -33.16 18.89 15.89
C ILE A 13 -32.21 19.01 17.08
N ASP A 14 -32.44 19.98 17.96
CA ASP A 14 -31.57 20.29 19.11
C ASP A 14 -32.20 19.89 20.46
N ASP A 15 -33.12 18.93 20.44
CA ASP A 15 -33.67 18.35 21.67
C ASP A 15 -32.60 17.54 22.40
N LEU A 16 -31.86 18.22 23.29
CA LEU A 16 -30.75 17.67 24.05
C LEU A 16 -31.18 16.50 24.95
N GLU A 17 -32.38 16.55 25.54
CA GLU A 17 -32.86 15.44 26.36
C GLU A 17 -33.15 14.21 25.50
N ALA A 18 -33.79 14.38 24.34
CA ALA A 18 -34.01 13.28 23.41
C ALA A 18 -32.69 12.71 22.84
N ILE A 19 -31.70 13.57 22.54
CA ILE A 19 -30.37 13.15 22.07
C ILE A 19 -29.65 12.32 23.13
N LEU A 20 -29.65 12.80 24.38
CA LEU A 20 -28.95 12.16 25.48
C LEU A 20 -29.70 10.93 26.02
N ALA A 21 -31.02 10.86 25.82
CA ALA A 21 -31.85 9.70 26.14
C ALA A 21 -31.63 8.53 25.19
N ILE A 22 -31.09 8.77 23.98
CA ILE A 22 -30.54 7.71 23.14
C ILE A 22 -29.25 7.25 23.82
N SER A 23 -29.37 6.26 24.72
CA SER A 23 -28.21 5.61 25.30
C SER A 23 -27.32 5.11 24.16
N ALA A 24 -26.05 5.54 24.14
CA ALA A 24 -25.05 4.83 23.36
C ALA A 24 -25.16 3.35 23.73
N ALA A 25 -25.51 2.50 22.76
CA ALA A 25 -25.56 1.06 22.99
C ALA A 25 -24.24 0.64 23.65
N ASP A 26 -24.36 -0.04 24.79
CA ASP A 26 -23.35 -0.47 25.76
C ASP A 26 -21.91 0.00 25.47
N VAL A 27 -21.47 1.03 26.19
CA VAL A 27 -20.10 1.55 26.16
C VAL A 27 -19.06 0.49 26.56
N ASP A 28 -19.51 -0.56 27.26
CA ASP A 28 -18.70 -1.70 27.74
C ASP A 28 -18.73 -2.93 26.81
N GLU A 29 -19.35 -2.83 25.62
CA GLU A 29 -19.45 -3.97 24.70
C GLU A 29 -18.09 -4.28 24.05
N ALA A 30 -17.61 -5.52 24.21
CA ALA A 30 -16.32 -5.94 23.66
C ALA A 30 -16.31 -6.02 22.12
N ILE A 31 -17.47 -6.23 21.50
CA ILE A 31 -17.64 -6.35 20.05
C ILE A 31 -18.98 -5.74 19.66
N ARG A 32 -18.94 -4.73 18.78
CA ARG A 32 -20.15 -4.12 18.19
C ARG A 32 -20.23 -4.45 16.70
N THR A 33 -21.32 -5.07 16.27
CA THR A 33 -21.61 -5.28 14.85
C THR A 33 -22.51 -4.17 14.32
N VAL A 34 -22.10 -3.51 13.24
CA VAL A 34 -22.89 -2.48 12.55
C VAL A 34 -23.30 -3.02 11.19
N GLN A 35 -24.56 -2.81 10.80
CA GLN A 35 -25.03 -3.17 9.47
C GLN A 35 -24.36 -2.27 8.43
N ASP A 36 -23.68 -2.89 7.48
CA ASP A 36 -23.20 -2.19 6.30
C ASP A 36 -24.38 -1.92 5.36
N HIS A 37 -24.64 -0.65 5.05
CA HIS A 37 -25.68 -0.21 4.13
C HIS A 37 -25.13 -0.02 2.70
N ALA A 38 -24.11 -0.79 2.35
CA ALA A 38 -23.51 -0.83 1.02
C ALA A 38 -23.47 -2.27 0.47
N ASP A 39 -23.59 -2.41 -0.85
CA ASP A 39 -23.44 -3.70 -1.51
C ASP A 39 -21.96 -4.10 -1.57
N ALA A 40 -21.65 -5.35 -1.21
CA ALA A 40 -20.35 -5.95 -1.45
C ALA A 40 -20.23 -6.34 -2.93
N ILE A 41 -19.29 -5.72 -3.66
CA ILE A 41 -19.13 -5.95 -5.10
C ILE A 41 -17.79 -6.62 -5.37
N PHE A 42 -17.83 -7.81 -5.99
CA PHE A 42 -16.66 -8.49 -6.54
C PHE A 42 -16.59 -8.22 -8.04
N THR A 43 -15.44 -7.71 -8.51
CA THR A 43 -15.20 -7.43 -9.93
C THR A 43 -13.79 -7.86 -10.33
N TRP A 44 -13.67 -8.40 -11.54
CA TRP A 44 -12.39 -8.72 -12.19
C TRP A 44 -12.04 -7.69 -13.29
N ASP A 45 -12.85 -6.64 -13.41
CA ASP A 45 -12.54 -5.49 -14.25
C ASP A 45 -11.56 -4.57 -13.51
N TYR A 46 -10.30 -4.57 -13.97
CA TYR A 46 -9.19 -3.80 -13.42
C TYR A 46 -8.94 -2.47 -14.16
N GLU A 47 -9.84 -2.05 -15.05
CA GLU A 47 -9.70 -0.79 -15.79
C GLU A 47 -9.67 0.42 -14.83
N LYS A 48 -8.59 1.23 -14.88
CA LYS A 48 -8.46 2.46 -14.08
C LYS A 48 -9.59 3.42 -14.43
N GLY A 49 -10.20 4.03 -13.41
CA GLY A 49 -11.26 5.03 -13.59
C GLY A 49 -12.65 4.48 -13.92
N ARG A 50 -12.82 3.15 -14.02
CA ARG A 50 -14.13 2.49 -14.19
C ARG A 50 -15.16 2.92 -13.14
N ARG A 51 -14.68 3.31 -11.94
CA ARG A 51 -15.46 3.87 -10.82
C ARG A 51 -14.96 5.26 -10.45
N PRO A 52 -15.52 6.34 -11.05
CA PRO A 52 -15.02 7.71 -10.88
C PRO A 52 -14.99 8.21 -9.43
N ALA A 53 -15.92 7.75 -8.58
CA ALA A 53 -15.93 8.14 -7.17
C ALA A 53 -14.74 7.58 -6.39
N LEU A 54 -14.36 6.32 -6.65
CA LEU A 54 -13.19 5.69 -6.04
C LEU A 54 -11.90 6.30 -6.58
N GLU A 55 -11.85 6.56 -7.89
CA GLU A 55 -10.71 7.26 -8.50
C GLU A 55 -10.51 8.65 -7.88
N LYS A 56 -11.58 9.42 -7.68
CA LYS A 56 -11.49 10.73 -7.01
C LYS A 56 -10.96 10.62 -5.57
N LEU A 57 -11.37 9.60 -4.82
CA LEU A 57 -10.84 9.36 -3.47
C LEU A 57 -9.35 9.00 -3.51
N TYR A 58 -8.96 8.14 -4.44
CA TYR A 58 -7.57 7.75 -4.67
C TYR A 58 -6.69 8.96 -5.04
N GLU A 59 -7.10 9.75 -6.04
CA GLU A 59 -6.37 10.96 -6.45
C GLU A 59 -6.24 11.98 -5.32
N LYS A 60 -7.29 12.19 -4.53
CA LYS A 60 -7.23 13.10 -3.37
C LYS A 60 -6.28 12.58 -2.29
N SER A 61 -6.25 11.27 -2.06
CA SER A 61 -5.42 10.66 -1.01
C SER A 61 -3.93 10.75 -1.36
N LYS A 62 -3.58 10.53 -2.64
CA LYS A 62 -2.18 10.63 -3.11
C LYS A 62 -1.57 12.01 -2.91
N VAL A 63 -2.33 13.09 -3.06
CA VAL A 63 -1.84 14.48 -2.88
C VAL A 63 -1.32 14.74 -1.45
N SER A 64 -1.89 14.07 -0.44
CA SER A 64 -1.44 14.17 0.96
C SER A 64 -0.51 13.03 1.39
N MET A 65 -0.14 12.16 0.45
CA MET A 65 0.82 11.07 0.64
C MET A 65 1.90 11.16 -0.44
N TRP A 66 2.29 10.01 -1.02
CA TRP A 66 3.20 9.96 -2.15
C TRP A 66 2.41 9.89 -3.45
N ASN A 67 2.52 10.92 -4.29
CA ASN A 67 1.89 10.93 -5.60
C ASN A 67 2.87 10.44 -6.66
N GLY A 68 2.70 9.19 -7.07
CA GLY A 68 3.53 8.60 -8.11
C GLY A 68 3.53 9.41 -9.40
N GLU A 69 2.46 10.08 -9.80
CA GLU A 69 2.42 10.79 -11.08
C GLU A 69 3.22 12.10 -11.10
N THR A 70 3.41 12.75 -9.95
CA THR A 70 4.07 14.07 -9.86
C THR A 70 5.40 14.04 -9.12
N ASP A 71 5.53 13.15 -8.14
CA ASP A 71 6.63 13.19 -7.18
C ASP A 71 7.79 12.27 -7.60
N LEU A 72 7.52 11.34 -8.53
CA LEU A 72 8.51 10.42 -9.06
C LEU A 72 8.98 10.88 -10.44
N PRO A 73 10.29 11.10 -10.63
CA PRO A 73 10.85 11.39 -11.94
C PRO A 73 10.96 10.10 -12.76
N TRP A 74 9.85 9.66 -13.35
CA TRP A 74 9.77 8.40 -14.12
C TRP A 74 10.72 8.33 -15.31
N ASP A 75 11.10 9.47 -15.87
CA ASP A 75 12.08 9.55 -16.97
C ASP A 75 13.53 9.29 -16.52
N THR A 76 13.76 9.09 -15.23
CA THR A 76 15.09 8.74 -14.72
C THR A 76 15.49 7.38 -15.26
N VAL A 77 16.60 7.34 -15.99
CA VAL A 77 17.17 6.09 -16.48
C VAL A 77 17.68 5.30 -15.29
N VAL A 78 17.12 4.11 -15.09
CA VAL A 78 17.56 3.16 -14.06
C VAL A 78 18.57 2.20 -14.68
N ASP A 79 19.84 2.35 -14.31
CA ASP A 79 20.91 1.43 -14.67
C ASP A 79 21.04 0.34 -13.59
N GLN A 80 20.52 -0.85 -13.90
CA GLN A 80 20.49 -1.98 -12.98
C GLN A 80 21.89 -2.48 -12.62
N GLU A 81 22.84 -2.42 -13.55
CA GLU A 81 24.23 -2.81 -13.28
C GLU A 81 24.89 -1.81 -12.34
N GLN A 82 24.67 -0.51 -12.55
CA GLN A 82 25.20 0.50 -11.65
C GLN A 82 24.65 0.33 -10.23
N VAL A 83 23.34 0.09 -10.09
CA VAL A 83 22.71 -0.22 -8.80
C VAL A 83 23.31 -1.49 -8.17
N ALA A 84 23.59 -2.52 -8.97
CA ALA A 84 24.25 -3.73 -8.47
C ALA A 84 25.68 -3.46 -7.96
N ARG A 85 26.46 -2.64 -8.67
CA ARG A 85 27.81 -2.23 -8.23
C ARG A 85 27.76 -1.41 -6.94
N ASP A 86 26.85 -0.44 -6.86
CA ASP A 86 26.71 0.42 -5.69
C ASP A 86 26.28 -0.38 -4.45
N ASN A 87 25.34 -1.32 -4.61
CA ASN A 87 24.93 -2.23 -3.52
C ASN A 87 26.06 -3.15 -3.06
N GLN A 88 26.90 -3.64 -3.98
CA GLN A 88 28.09 -4.42 -3.61
C GLN A 88 29.09 -3.58 -2.81
N ALA A 89 29.32 -2.33 -3.22
CA ALA A 89 30.21 -1.42 -2.51
C ALA A 89 29.69 -1.07 -1.11
N LEU A 90 28.37 -0.84 -0.96
CA LEU A 90 27.71 -0.55 0.32
C LEU A 90 27.76 -1.73 1.30
N ASN A 91 27.68 -2.96 0.81
CA ASN A 91 27.77 -4.17 1.63
C ASN A 91 29.22 -4.57 1.98
N GLY A 92 30.20 -3.69 1.72
CA GLY A 92 31.60 -3.88 2.06
C GLY A 92 32.40 -4.70 1.04
N GLY A 93 31.83 -4.98 -0.13
CA GLY A 93 32.42 -5.87 -1.13
C GLY A 93 32.54 -7.31 -0.62
N MET A 94 32.68 -8.27 -1.54
CA MET A 94 32.99 -9.66 -1.18
C MET A 94 34.45 -9.82 -0.68
N GLU A 95 35.23 -8.74 -0.62
CA GLU A 95 36.63 -8.72 -0.20
C GLU A 95 36.83 -9.20 1.25
N ALA A 96 35.79 -9.14 2.08
CA ALA A 96 35.81 -9.65 3.45
C ALA A 96 35.52 -11.16 3.58
N ILE A 97 35.19 -11.86 2.49
CA ILE A 97 34.77 -13.27 2.50
C ILE A 97 35.86 -14.15 1.88
N ASP A 98 36.35 -15.14 2.63
CA ASP A 98 37.24 -16.17 2.08
C ASP A 98 36.43 -17.12 1.18
N LEU A 99 36.75 -17.09 -0.11
CA LEU A 99 36.07 -17.87 -1.14
C LEU A 99 36.85 -19.11 -1.56
N ALA A 100 38.00 -19.39 -0.93
CA ALA A 100 38.84 -20.54 -1.27
C ALA A 100 38.08 -21.86 -1.09
N GLY A 101 38.11 -22.73 -2.11
CA GLY A 101 37.40 -24.00 -2.12
C GLY A 101 35.90 -23.91 -2.38
N THR A 102 35.35 -22.72 -2.62
CA THR A 102 33.94 -22.54 -2.99
C THR A 102 33.76 -22.49 -4.51
N PRO A 103 32.53 -22.72 -5.03
CA PRO A 103 32.23 -22.54 -6.45
C PRO A 103 32.49 -21.12 -6.97
N PHE A 104 32.58 -20.14 -6.07
CA PHE A 104 32.79 -18.73 -6.39
C PHE A 104 34.27 -18.33 -6.45
N GLU A 105 35.21 -19.23 -6.11
CA GLU A 105 36.66 -18.95 -6.08
C GLU A 105 37.18 -18.41 -7.44
N LYS A 106 36.59 -18.88 -8.54
CA LYS A 106 37.00 -18.53 -9.91
C LYS A 106 36.15 -17.44 -10.53
N TRP A 107 35.27 -16.80 -9.76
CA TRP A 107 34.36 -15.82 -10.31
C TRP A 107 35.06 -14.51 -10.65
N ASP A 108 34.77 -14.00 -11.85
CA ASP A 108 35.19 -12.66 -12.26
C ASP A 108 34.17 -11.59 -11.85
N GLU A 109 34.54 -10.32 -12.00
CA GLU A 109 33.66 -9.17 -11.68
C GLU A 109 32.33 -9.23 -12.42
N LYS A 110 32.30 -9.79 -13.64
CA LYS A 110 31.08 -9.88 -14.44
C LYS A 110 30.11 -10.91 -13.86
N GLN A 111 30.60 -12.05 -13.38
CA GLN A 111 29.78 -13.05 -12.71
C GLN A 111 29.23 -12.53 -11.39
N TRP A 112 30.04 -11.78 -10.63
CA TRP A 112 29.57 -11.09 -9.44
C TRP A 112 28.50 -10.04 -9.73
N LEU A 113 28.69 -9.25 -10.79
CA LEU A 113 27.70 -8.27 -11.23
C LEU A 113 26.38 -8.94 -11.63
N GLN A 114 26.45 -10.02 -12.40
CA GLN A 114 25.26 -10.80 -12.79
C GLN A 114 24.52 -11.31 -11.56
N LEU A 115 25.24 -11.87 -10.57
CA LEU A 115 24.60 -12.32 -9.33
C LEU A 115 23.89 -11.17 -8.61
N GLY A 116 24.49 -9.97 -8.56
CA GLY A 116 23.85 -8.79 -7.99
C GLY A 116 22.56 -8.40 -8.70
N VAL A 117 22.53 -8.50 -10.03
CA VAL A 117 21.33 -8.25 -10.85
C VAL A 117 20.25 -9.30 -10.59
N GLU A 118 20.61 -10.59 -10.61
CA GLU A 118 19.66 -11.68 -10.35
C GLU A 118 19.09 -11.61 -8.93
N PHE A 119 19.91 -11.24 -7.95
CA PHE A 119 19.47 -11.05 -6.58
C PHE A 119 18.42 -9.94 -6.46
N GLN A 120 18.60 -8.81 -7.17
CA GLN A 120 17.61 -7.74 -7.23
C GLN A 120 16.30 -8.22 -7.86
N ASN A 121 16.36 -8.90 -9.00
CA ASN A 121 15.19 -9.44 -9.69
C ASN A 121 14.42 -10.43 -8.82
N TRP A 122 15.14 -11.33 -8.14
CA TRP A 122 14.55 -12.28 -7.21
C TRP A 122 13.89 -11.59 -6.02
N SER A 123 14.57 -10.64 -5.38
CA SER A 123 14.02 -9.90 -4.23
C SER A 123 12.76 -9.14 -4.61
N LEU A 124 12.74 -8.48 -5.77
CA LEU A 124 11.56 -7.78 -6.27
C LEU A 124 10.41 -8.76 -6.55
N SER A 125 10.73 -9.94 -7.09
CA SER A 125 9.73 -10.99 -7.33
C SER A 125 9.11 -11.50 -6.03
N GLN A 126 9.90 -11.67 -4.96
CA GLN A 126 9.38 -12.06 -3.64
C GLN A 126 8.47 -10.97 -3.06
N PHE A 127 8.87 -9.70 -3.19
CA PHE A 127 8.08 -8.57 -2.72
C PHE A 127 6.72 -8.50 -3.45
N MET A 128 6.73 -8.53 -4.79
CA MET A 128 5.52 -8.48 -5.61
C MET A 128 4.57 -9.66 -5.40
N HIS A 129 5.09 -10.81 -4.96
CA HIS A 129 4.26 -11.96 -4.61
C HIS A 129 3.70 -11.87 -3.19
N GLY A 130 4.46 -11.32 -2.24
CA GLY A 130 4.06 -11.20 -0.84
C GLY A 130 3.06 -10.07 -0.55
N GLU A 131 2.95 -9.07 -1.43
CA GLU A 131 1.99 -7.96 -1.31
C GLU A 131 0.62 -8.23 -1.96
N GLN A 132 0.41 -9.40 -2.58
CA GLN A 132 -0.89 -9.81 -3.15
C GLN A 132 -1.80 -10.42 -2.10
#